data_AF-G3ASJ6-F1
#
_entry.id   AF-G3ASJ6-F1
#
_cell.length_a   1.000
_cell.length_b   1.000
_cell.length_c   1.000
_cell.angle_alpha   90.00
_cell.angle_beta   90.00
_cell.angle_gamma   90.00
#
_symmetry.space_group_name_H-M   'P 1'
#
loop_
_entity.id
_entity.type
_entity.pdbx_description
1 polymer ?
#
loop_
_entity_poly.entity_id
_entity_poly.type
_entity_poly.pdbx_seq_one_letter_code
_entity_poly.pdbx_strand_id
1 'polypeptide(L)'
;MSLFVDQDEDPASQPPESIHPISFTASTNQIIHLADILSSITTINANATISIKQDGITIYASYNHITNVHVTIDPSLFSYYNLSGPEDAELRLGVDINLIAECFNSVTSSITKRDSKRDKNNVVSVGETVICLLNYQGEGYPLVVEFEDNLISEKLEFLTFYIDDENDEGMAVSHDDIDMELIVKSDVLSNLLQDLHQINTQDLYIYASVKNESKQLRFISTGPIGTSKLIFPNEKTILEKVSLSGDSQFIISKFDFVNFFKIFRAVKYSFKCKMLKDREGRFSIQLLCKNAYMANYSGTLMQFNMLEVNHDEYMLHNILQEEADEEEAPNEAPTISMNMDMDFGPSSYNGVDVQRTIYDEDGAAQKRQRAQQEQVRNVGGAVEIPLFL
;
A
#
# COMPACT_ATOMS: atom_id res chain seq x y z
N MET A 1 19.25 -41.96 -79.42
CA MET A 1 18.82 -42.75 -78.25
C MET A 1 19.81 -42.53 -77.13
N SER A 2 19.46 -41.72 -76.13
CA SER A 2 19.74 -41.93 -74.70
C SER A 2 19.11 -40.75 -73.98
N LEU A 3 17.97 -40.98 -73.36
CA LEU A 3 17.30 -40.07 -72.45
C LEU A 3 18.02 -40.21 -71.09
N PHE A 4 18.69 -39.15 -70.65
CA PHE A 4 19.04 -38.97 -69.24
C PHE A 4 18.08 -37.93 -68.68
N VAL A 5 17.24 -38.37 -67.75
CA VAL A 5 16.44 -37.52 -66.87
C VAL A 5 17.19 -37.55 -65.55
N ASP A 6 17.69 -36.40 -65.12
CA ASP A 6 18.25 -36.21 -63.79
C ASP A 6 17.16 -36.48 -62.75
N GLN A 7 17.46 -37.34 -61.79
CA GLN A 7 16.60 -37.54 -60.62
C GLN A 7 16.79 -36.34 -59.70
N ASP A 8 15.72 -35.56 -59.54
CA ASP A 8 15.60 -34.58 -58.47
C ASP A 8 15.76 -35.31 -57.13
N GLU A 9 16.81 -34.96 -56.38
CA GLU A 9 16.92 -35.27 -54.97
C GLU A 9 15.86 -34.44 -54.23
N ASP A 10 14.77 -35.08 -53.82
CA ASP A 10 13.85 -34.55 -52.81
C ASP A 10 14.66 -34.17 -51.56
N PRO A 11 14.74 -32.89 -51.15
CA PRO A 11 15.30 -32.55 -49.86
C PRO A 11 14.36 -33.11 -48.79
N ALA A 12 14.88 -34.14 -48.12
CA ALA A 12 14.30 -34.83 -46.99
C ALA A 12 13.49 -33.90 -46.08
N SER A 13 12.23 -34.28 -45.91
CA SER A 13 11.36 -33.99 -44.78
C SER A 13 12.15 -33.86 -43.48
N GLN A 14 12.40 -32.63 -43.04
CA GLN A 14 12.69 -32.36 -41.65
C GLN A 14 11.45 -32.81 -40.84
N PRO A 15 11.61 -33.61 -39.77
CA PRO A 15 10.50 -33.86 -38.87
C PRO A 15 10.02 -32.49 -38.34
N PRO A 16 8.70 -32.25 -38.22
CA PRO A 16 8.21 -31.02 -37.63
C PRO A 16 8.87 -30.88 -36.26
N GLU A 17 9.53 -29.74 -36.01
CA GLU A 17 10.01 -29.39 -34.68
C GLU A 17 8.87 -29.65 -33.71
N SER A 18 9.08 -30.56 -32.77
CA SER A 18 8.07 -30.89 -31.78
C SER A 18 7.83 -29.64 -30.95
N ILE A 19 6.75 -28.91 -31.27
CA ILE A 19 6.27 -27.79 -30.50
C ILE A 19 5.92 -28.38 -29.13
N HIS A 20 6.85 -28.28 -28.18
CA HIS A 20 6.58 -28.65 -26.81
C HIS A 20 5.55 -27.64 -26.29
N PRO A 21 4.36 -28.10 -25.87
CA PRO A 21 3.35 -27.19 -25.38
C PRO A 21 3.89 -26.48 -24.13
N ILE A 22 3.81 -25.16 -24.13
CA ILE A 22 4.24 -24.33 -23.00
C ILE A 22 3.21 -24.50 -21.89
N SER A 23 3.63 -25.01 -20.74
CA SER A 23 2.80 -25.16 -19.54
C SER A 23 3.54 -24.74 -18.28
N PHE A 24 2.80 -24.26 -17.30
CA PHE A 24 3.31 -23.75 -16.04
C PHE A 24 2.80 -24.58 -14.86
N THR A 25 3.70 -24.87 -13.92
CA THR A 25 3.36 -25.46 -12.62
C THR A 25 4.21 -24.84 -11.53
N ALA A 26 3.59 -24.41 -10.42
CA ALA A 26 4.30 -23.95 -9.24
C ALA A 26 3.64 -24.39 -7.93
N SER A 27 4.41 -24.56 -6.87
CA SER A 27 3.92 -24.93 -5.53
C SER A 27 4.48 -24.00 -4.47
N THR A 28 3.66 -23.60 -3.49
CA THR A 28 4.09 -22.79 -2.35
C THR A 28 3.23 -23.05 -1.13
N ASN A 29 3.76 -22.77 0.07
CA ASN A 29 3.00 -22.69 1.31
C ASN A 29 2.77 -21.23 1.76
N GLN A 30 3.18 -20.24 0.96
CA GLN A 30 3.08 -18.81 1.28
C GLN A 30 1.73 -18.21 0.88
N ILE A 31 0.65 -18.89 1.27
CA ILE A 31 -0.73 -18.55 0.87
C ILE A 31 -1.14 -17.18 1.41
N ILE A 32 -0.77 -16.86 2.66
CA ILE A 32 -1.11 -15.57 3.29
C ILE A 32 -0.47 -14.41 2.51
N HIS A 33 0.80 -14.55 2.15
CA HIS A 33 1.54 -13.54 1.39
C HIS A 33 0.92 -13.31 0.01
N LEU A 34 0.57 -14.37 -0.71
CA LEU A 34 -0.15 -14.27 -1.98
C LEU A 34 -1.54 -13.64 -1.80
N ALA A 35 -2.28 -14.00 -0.75
CA ALA A 35 -3.59 -13.43 -0.46
C ALA A 35 -3.52 -11.90 -0.26
N ASP A 36 -2.53 -11.43 0.49
CA ASP A 36 -2.31 -10.00 0.77
C ASP A 36 -1.94 -9.23 -0.51
N ILE A 37 -1.08 -9.80 -1.37
CA ILE A 37 -0.71 -9.23 -2.66
C ILE A 37 -1.92 -9.14 -3.59
N LEU A 38 -2.63 -10.25 -3.80
CA LEU A 38 -3.77 -10.30 -4.70
C LEU A 38 -4.87 -9.34 -4.24
N SER A 39 -5.16 -9.30 -2.94
CA SER A 39 -6.12 -8.38 -2.33
C SER A 39 -5.75 -6.90 -2.51
N SER A 40 -4.47 -6.60 -2.68
CA SER A 40 -3.99 -5.25 -2.94
C SER A 40 -4.14 -4.84 -4.40
N ILE A 41 -4.19 -5.78 -5.34
CA ILE A 41 -4.44 -5.53 -6.76
C ILE A 41 -5.92 -5.23 -7.01
N THR A 42 -6.83 -5.91 -6.27
CA THR A 42 -8.29 -5.74 -6.40
C THR A 42 -8.80 -4.30 -6.21
N THR A 43 -8.02 -3.43 -5.56
CA THR A 43 -8.39 -2.01 -5.37
C THR A 43 -8.21 -1.17 -6.64
N ILE A 44 -7.41 -1.67 -7.60
CA ILE A 44 -7.16 -1.02 -8.88
C ILE A 44 -8.21 -1.47 -9.91
N ASN A 45 -8.29 -2.78 -10.16
CA ASN A 45 -9.22 -3.36 -11.12
C ASN A 45 -9.62 -4.79 -10.67
N ALA A 46 -10.82 -5.21 -11.08
CA ALA A 46 -11.31 -6.58 -10.90
C ALA A 46 -10.65 -7.58 -11.86
N ASN A 47 -10.16 -7.09 -12.99
CA ASN A 47 -9.45 -7.89 -13.98
C ASN A 47 -7.97 -7.56 -13.98
N ALA A 48 -7.13 -8.56 -14.22
CA ALA A 48 -5.69 -8.40 -14.32
C ALA A 48 -5.10 -9.32 -15.40
N THR A 49 -3.98 -8.89 -15.98
CA THR A 49 -3.15 -9.72 -16.85
C THR A 49 -2.05 -10.34 -15.99
N ILE A 50 -1.94 -11.67 -16.03
CA ILE A 50 -0.82 -12.41 -15.44
C ILE A 50 0.10 -12.81 -16.58
N SER A 51 1.39 -12.50 -16.44
CA SER A 51 2.47 -12.98 -17.31
C SER A 51 3.41 -13.86 -16.50
N ILE A 52 3.63 -15.08 -16.99
CA ILE A 52 4.42 -16.11 -16.33
C ILE A 52 5.64 -16.39 -17.21
N LYS A 53 6.83 -16.19 -16.64
CA LYS A 53 8.13 -16.37 -17.29
C LYS A 53 9.05 -17.22 -16.42
N GLN A 54 10.23 -17.59 -16.92
CA GLN A 54 11.23 -18.33 -16.12
C GLN A 54 11.73 -17.53 -14.91
N ASP A 55 11.76 -16.20 -15.01
CA ASP A 55 12.25 -15.28 -13.98
C ASP A 55 11.16 -14.83 -12.98
N GLY A 56 9.92 -15.30 -13.13
CA GLY A 56 8.86 -15.07 -12.16
C GLY A 56 7.48 -14.86 -12.76
N ILE A 57 6.56 -14.46 -11.87
CA ILE A 57 5.19 -14.08 -12.23
C ILE A 57 5.08 -12.57 -12.14
N THR A 58 4.55 -11.96 -13.18
CA THR A 58 4.16 -10.56 -13.19
C THR A 58 2.65 -10.43 -13.29
N ILE A 59 2.06 -9.52 -12.51
CA ILE A 59 0.62 -9.24 -12.54
C ILE A 59 0.45 -7.75 -12.82
N TYR A 60 -0.39 -7.44 -13.80
CA TYR A 60 -0.66 -6.09 -14.23
C TYR A 60 -2.17 -5.79 -14.17
N ALA A 61 -2.52 -4.63 -13.65
CA ALA A 61 -3.88 -4.11 -13.68
C ALA A 61 -3.85 -2.59 -13.85
N SER A 62 -4.80 -2.04 -14.61
CA SER A 62 -4.91 -0.60 -14.88
C SER A 62 -6.30 -0.10 -14.55
N TYR A 63 -6.40 1.18 -14.17
CA TYR A 63 -7.63 1.87 -13.84
C TYR A 63 -7.69 3.21 -14.57
N ASN A 64 -8.61 3.30 -15.54
CA ASN A 64 -8.91 4.50 -16.31
C ASN A 64 -7.68 5.21 -16.93
N HIS A 65 -6.58 4.50 -17.18
CA HIS A 65 -5.29 5.05 -17.63
C HIS A 65 -4.71 6.17 -16.74
N ILE A 66 -5.18 6.27 -15.49
CA ILE A 66 -4.69 7.25 -14.50
C ILE A 66 -3.81 6.55 -13.47
N THR A 67 -4.07 5.28 -13.21
CA THR A 67 -3.31 4.46 -12.27
C THR A 67 -3.15 3.07 -12.81
N ASN A 68 -1.94 2.53 -12.76
CA ASN A 68 -1.71 1.11 -12.97
C ASN A 68 -0.85 0.53 -11.85
N VAL A 69 -0.87 -0.80 -11.76
CA VAL A 69 -0.03 -1.56 -10.85
C VAL A 69 0.67 -2.68 -11.60
N HIS A 70 1.98 -2.81 -11.35
CA HIS A 70 2.82 -3.91 -11.77
C HIS A 70 3.32 -4.63 -10.52
N VAL A 71 3.00 -5.90 -10.39
CA VAL A 71 3.45 -6.75 -9.29
C VAL A 71 4.41 -7.78 -9.84
N THR A 72 5.59 -7.91 -9.24
CA THR A 72 6.59 -8.93 -9.60
C THR A 72 6.81 -9.87 -8.43
N ILE A 73 6.58 -11.15 -8.67
CA ILE A 73 6.73 -12.23 -7.71
C ILE A 73 7.89 -13.13 -8.16
N ASP A 74 8.96 -13.12 -7.36
CA ASP A 74 10.16 -13.92 -7.60
C ASP A 74 9.88 -15.44 -7.44
N PRO A 75 10.44 -16.30 -8.32
CA PRO A 75 10.29 -17.76 -8.26
C PRO A 75 10.67 -18.38 -6.91
N SER A 76 11.57 -17.75 -6.16
CA SER A 76 12.00 -18.23 -4.84
C SER A 76 10.90 -18.20 -3.77
N LEU A 77 9.75 -17.55 -4.03
CA LEU A 77 8.55 -17.69 -3.20
C LEU A 77 7.98 -19.12 -3.23
N PHE A 78 8.25 -19.85 -4.31
CA PHE A 78 7.72 -21.17 -4.57
C PHE A 78 8.73 -22.25 -4.18
N SER A 79 8.26 -23.31 -3.54
CA SER A 79 9.06 -24.51 -3.29
C SER A 79 9.35 -25.28 -4.59
N TYR A 80 8.48 -25.11 -5.59
CA TYR A 80 8.63 -25.63 -6.93
C TYR A 80 8.12 -24.58 -7.92
N TYR A 81 8.88 -24.28 -8.96
CA TYR A 81 8.50 -23.36 -10.02
C TYR A 81 9.04 -23.90 -11.34
N ASN A 82 8.16 -24.14 -12.31
CA ASN A 82 8.55 -24.68 -13.60
C ASN A 82 7.65 -24.15 -14.72
N LEU A 83 8.28 -23.50 -15.69
CA LEU A 83 7.69 -23.17 -16.97
C LEU A 83 8.35 -24.08 -18.02
N SER A 84 7.55 -24.95 -18.63
CA SER A 84 8.02 -25.76 -19.76
C SER A 84 7.99 -24.92 -21.04
N GLY A 85 9.02 -25.03 -21.87
CA GLY A 85 9.14 -24.24 -23.09
C GLY A 85 10.59 -23.75 -23.31
N PRO A 86 10.83 -22.93 -24.35
CA PRO A 86 12.11 -22.26 -24.56
C PRO A 86 12.44 -21.28 -23.43
N GLU A 87 13.69 -20.78 -23.38
CA GLU A 87 14.14 -19.87 -22.32
C GLU A 87 13.37 -18.53 -22.30
N ASP A 88 12.88 -18.09 -23.46
CA ASP A 88 12.07 -16.89 -23.66
C ASP A 88 10.55 -17.18 -23.63
N ALA A 89 10.16 -18.39 -23.20
CA ALA A 89 8.76 -18.74 -23.07
C ALA A 89 8.02 -17.79 -22.12
N GLU A 90 6.85 -17.33 -22.55
CA GLU A 90 5.96 -16.50 -21.76
C GLU A 90 4.52 -17.01 -21.91
N LEU A 91 3.84 -17.22 -20.79
CA LEU A 91 2.39 -17.45 -20.77
C LEU A 91 1.70 -16.18 -20.28
N ARG A 92 0.79 -15.64 -21.11
CA ARG A 92 -0.07 -14.52 -20.74
C ARG A 92 -1.52 -14.99 -20.59
N LEU A 93 -2.18 -14.52 -19.55
CA LEU A 93 -3.59 -14.83 -19.30
C LEU A 93 -4.27 -13.64 -18.61
N GLY A 94 -5.45 -13.28 -19.08
CA GLY A 94 -6.37 -12.41 -18.37
C GLY A 94 -7.21 -13.21 -17.38
N VAL A 95 -7.39 -12.67 -16.18
CA VAL A 95 -8.15 -13.31 -15.10
C VAL A 95 -9.01 -12.30 -14.35
N ASP A 96 -10.08 -12.79 -13.72
CA ASP A 96 -10.78 -12.08 -12.65
C ASP A 96 -9.96 -12.24 -11.36
N ILE A 97 -9.20 -11.19 -11.02
CA ILE A 97 -8.29 -11.21 -9.87
C ILE A 97 -9.06 -11.14 -8.55
N ASN A 98 -10.30 -10.64 -8.54
CA ASN A 98 -11.13 -10.64 -7.34
C ASN A 98 -11.49 -12.07 -6.93
N LEU A 99 -11.91 -12.91 -7.87
CA LEU A 99 -12.24 -14.31 -7.57
C LEU A 99 -11.03 -15.08 -7.04
N ILE A 100 -9.86 -14.85 -7.63
CA ILE A 100 -8.60 -15.47 -7.16
C ILE A 100 -8.27 -14.95 -5.76
N ALA A 101 -8.35 -13.64 -5.52
CA ALA A 101 -8.08 -13.06 -4.20
C ALA A 101 -9.04 -13.57 -3.11
N GLU A 102 -10.34 -13.67 -3.40
CA GLU A 102 -11.35 -14.22 -2.49
C GLU A 102 -11.06 -15.67 -2.12
N CYS A 103 -10.65 -16.48 -3.11
CA CYS A 103 -10.24 -17.86 -2.90
C CYS A 103 -9.07 -17.96 -1.92
N PHE A 104 -7.98 -17.23 -2.16
CA PHE A 104 -6.81 -17.20 -1.26
C PHE A 104 -7.15 -16.69 0.15
N ASN A 105 -8.05 -15.69 0.25
CA ASN A 105 -8.51 -15.16 1.53
C ASN A 105 -9.38 -16.17 2.32
N SER A 106 -10.19 -16.97 1.63
CA SER A 106 -11.00 -18.03 2.25
C SER A 106 -10.11 -19.08 2.92
N VAL A 107 -9.05 -19.50 2.22
CA VAL A 107 -8.06 -20.45 2.75
C VAL A 107 -7.28 -19.85 3.92
N THR A 108 -6.82 -18.60 3.79
CA THR A 108 -6.12 -17.86 4.85
C THR A 108 -6.96 -17.73 6.13
N SER A 109 -8.26 -17.45 5.98
CA SER A 109 -9.21 -17.39 7.11
C SER A 109 -9.38 -18.74 7.82
N SER A 110 -9.21 -19.83 7.09
CA SER A 110 -9.29 -21.20 7.63
C SER A 110 -8.01 -21.62 8.34
N ILE A 111 -6.84 -21.15 7.88
CA ILE A 111 -5.54 -21.35 8.55
C ILE A 111 -5.52 -20.62 9.90
N THR A 112 -5.81 -19.32 9.91
CA THR A 112 -5.77 -18.47 11.13
C THR A 112 -6.74 -18.91 12.24
N LYS A 113 -7.93 -19.41 11.87
CA LYS A 113 -8.91 -19.98 12.82
C LYS A 113 -8.42 -21.28 13.46
N ARG A 114 -7.61 -22.07 12.76
CA ARG A 114 -7.02 -23.30 13.32
C ARG A 114 -5.93 -22.97 14.32
N ASP A 115 -5.06 -22.02 14.01
CA ASP A 115 -3.94 -21.61 14.87
C ASP A 115 -4.43 -21.01 16.19
N SER A 116 -5.39 -20.08 16.13
CA SER A 116 -5.95 -19.44 17.33
C SER A 116 -6.67 -20.39 18.32
N LYS A 117 -7.12 -21.57 17.88
CA LYS A 117 -7.71 -22.60 18.75
C LYS A 117 -6.66 -23.52 19.38
N ARG A 118 -5.48 -23.66 18.76
CA ARG A 118 -4.41 -24.57 19.21
C ARG A 118 -3.58 -24.01 20.35
N ASP A 119 -3.43 -22.68 20.45
CA ASP A 119 -2.68 -22.00 21.52
C ASP A 119 -3.19 -22.23 22.96
N LYS A 120 -4.36 -22.87 23.15
CA LYS A 120 -4.86 -23.23 24.49
C LYS A 120 -4.36 -24.57 25.02
N ASN A 121 -3.85 -25.44 24.16
CA ASN A 121 -3.36 -26.76 24.55
C ASN A 121 -1.91 -26.88 24.10
N ASN A 122 -0.99 -26.74 25.06
CA ASN A 122 0.47 -26.74 24.95
C ASN A 122 1.08 -28.06 24.38
N VAL A 123 0.63 -28.49 23.21
CA VAL A 123 1.14 -29.62 22.45
C VAL A 123 1.72 -29.05 21.17
N VAL A 124 3.05 -29.16 21.03
CA VAL A 124 3.79 -28.80 19.83
C VAL A 124 3.39 -29.76 18.71
N SER A 125 2.29 -29.43 18.02
CA SER A 125 1.93 -30.09 16.76
C SER A 125 2.72 -29.44 15.64
N VAL A 126 3.48 -30.24 14.90
CA VAL A 126 4.01 -29.90 13.58
C VAL A 126 2.86 -29.27 12.79
N GLY A 127 2.97 -27.98 12.48
CA GLY A 127 1.90 -27.19 11.90
C GLY A 127 1.38 -27.86 10.63
N GLU A 128 0.06 -28.05 10.54
CA GLU A 128 -0.59 -28.42 9.29
C GLU A 128 -0.38 -27.28 8.29
N THR A 129 0.61 -27.43 7.41
CA THR A 129 0.89 -26.48 6.35
C THR A 129 0.00 -26.81 5.16
N VAL A 130 -0.85 -25.87 4.76
CA VAL A 130 -1.58 -25.98 3.49
C VAL A 130 -0.60 -25.69 2.35
N ILE A 131 -0.57 -26.56 1.35
CA ILE A 131 0.21 -26.42 0.12
C ILE A 131 -0.73 -25.86 -0.95
N CYS A 132 -0.28 -24.84 -1.66
CA CYS A 132 -0.95 -24.30 -2.84
C CYS A 132 -0.19 -24.77 -4.09
N LEU A 133 -0.90 -25.33 -5.07
CA LEU A 133 -0.40 -25.73 -6.37
C LEU A 133 -1.10 -24.88 -7.45
N LEU A 134 -0.31 -24.20 -8.25
CA LEU A 134 -0.75 -23.42 -9.41
C LEU A 134 -0.40 -24.21 -10.67
N ASN A 135 -1.34 -24.32 -11.60
CA ASN A 135 -1.12 -25.00 -12.88
C ASN A 135 -1.85 -24.27 -14.02
N TYR A 136 -1.17 -24.08 -15.14
CA TYR A 136 -1.74 -23.49 -16.34
C TYR A 136 -1.19 -24.19 -17.59
N GLN A 137 -2.09 -24.72 -18.43
CA GLN A 137 -1.74 -25.55 -19.60
C GLN A 137 -1.58 -24.75 -20.90
N GLY A 138 -1.63 -23.43 -20.82
CA GLY A 138 -1.52 -22.53 -21.98
C GLY A 138 -2.87 -21.97 -22.43
N GLU A 139 -2.85 -21.32 -23.59
CA GLU A 139 -3.99 -20.57 -24.11
C GLU A 139 -5.26 -21.44 -24.25
N GLY A 140 -6.40 -20.90 -23.82
CA GLY A 140 -7.71 -21.57 -23.86
C GLY A 140 -7.98 -22.52 -22.69
N TYR A 141 -7.00 -22.75 -21.79
CA TYR A 141 -7.19 -23.54 -20.57
C TYR A 141 -7.49 -22.63 -19.36
N PRO A 142 -8.14 -23.14 -18.30
CA PRO A 142 -8.27 -22.39 -17.06
C PRO A 142 -6.94 -22.34 -16.29
N LEU A 143 -6.77 -21.31 -15.47
CA LEU A 143 -5.79 -21.33 -14.39
C LEU A 143 -6.33 -22.22 -13.27
N VAL A 144 -5.62 -23.29 -12.94
CA VAL A 144 -5.99 -24.23 -11.89
C VAL A 144 -5.23 -23.88 -10.61
N VAL A 145 -5.95 -23.74 -9.51
CA VAL A 145 -5.39 -23.55 -8.17
C VAL A 145 -5.89 -24.68 -7.28
N GLU A 146 -4.98 -25.44 -6.70
CA GLU A 146 -5.28 -26.52 -5.77
C GLU A 146 -4.68 -26.23 -4.40
N PHE A 147 -5.49 -26.37 -3.35
CA PHE A 147 -5.06 -26.28 -1.96
C PHE A 147 -5.13 -27.67 -1.34
N GLU A 148 -4.01 -28.16 -0.86
CA GLU A 148 -3.88 -29.46 -0.23
C GLU A 148 -3.45 -29.30 1.24
N ASP A 149 -4.19 -29.93 2.15
CA ASP A 149 -3.74 -30.19 3.51
C ASP A 149 -3.85 -31.68 3.84
N ASN A 150 -3.51 -32.07 5.07
CA ASN A 150 -3.49 -33.48 5.47
C ASN A 150 -4.84 -34.20 5.37
N LEU A 151 -5.95 -33.47 5.23
CA LEU A 151 -7.31 -34.01 5.28
C LEU A 151 -8.14 -33.69 4.03
N ILE A 152 -7.89 -32.55 3.39
CA ILE A 152 -8.72 -31.99 2.33
C ILE A 152 -7.82 -31.51 1.19
N SER A 153 -8.18 -31.88 -0.04
CA SER A 153 -7.72 -31.22 -1.26
C SER A 153 -8.92 -30.51 -1.90
N GLU A 154 -8.73 -29.23 -2.24
CA GLU A 154 -9.69 -28.39 -2.93
C GLU A 154 -9.07 -27.87 -4.22
N LYS A 155 -9.67 -28.22 -5.36
CA LYS A 155 -9.23 -27.79 -6.69
C LYS A 155 -10.22 -26.80 -7.28
N LEU A 156 -9.73 -25.63 -7.68
CA LEU A 156 -10.50 -24.57 -8.32
C LEU A 156 -9.96 -24.28 -9.73
N GLU A 157 -10.87 -23.95 -10.64
CA GLU A 157 -10.55 -23.64 -12.04
C GLU A 157 -11.05 -22.22 -12.35
N PHE A 158 -10.13 -21.31 -12.67
CA PHE A 158 -10.43 -19.93 -13.04
C PHE A 158 -10.38 -19.79 -14.54
N LEU A 159 -11.49 -19.35 -15.14
CA LEU A 159 -11.56 -19.08 -16.56
C LEU A 159 -10.58 -17.97 -16.93
N THR A 160 -9.87 -18.18 -18.03
CA THR A 160 -8.94 -17.21 -18.59
C THR A 160 -9.58 -16.53 -19.80
N PHE A 161 -9.18 -15.29 -20.05
CA PHE A 161 -9.60 -14.54 -21.21
C PHE A 161 -8.42 -13.76 -21.79
N TYR A 162 -8.58 -13.28 -23.01
CA TYR A 162 -7.61 -12.42 -23.66
C TYR A 162 -7.85 -10.96 -23.21
N ILE A 163 -6.77 -10.26 -22.88
CA ILE A 163 -6.77 -8.82 -22.61
C ILE A 163 -5.85 -8.22 -23.66
N ASP A 164 -6.37 -7.28 -24.44
CA ASP A 164 -5.54 -6.50 -25.36
C ASP A 164 -4.48 -5.74 -24.54
N ASP A 165 -3.22 -5.84 -24.94
CA ASP A 165 -2.13 -5.07 -24.34
C ASP A 165 -2.34 -3.58 -24.70
N GLU A 166 -3.10 -2.86 -23.87
CA GLU A 166 -3.13 -1.42 -23.92
C GLU A 166 -1.72 -0.93 -23.51
N ASN A 167 -0.98 -0.39 -24.47
CA ASN A 167 0.35 0.16 -24.26
C ASN A 167 0.29 1.33 -23.26
N ASP A 168 0.38 1.02 -21.98
CA ASP A 168 0.45 1.98 -20.87
C ASP A 168 1.87 2.59 -20.69
N GLU A 169 2.70 2.56 -21.75
CA GLU A 169 4.05 3.16 -21.77
C GLU A 169 4.05 4.63 -21.33
N GLY A 170 2.92 5.33 -21.49
CA GLY A 170 2.74 6.72 -21.08
C GLY A 170 2.71 6.96 -19.56
N MET A 171 2.56 5.94 -18.73
CA MET A 171 2.53 6.09 -17.26
C MET A 171 3.85 5.72 -16.57
N ALA A 172 4.78 5.07 -17.26
CA ALA A 172 6.07 4.71 -16.66
C ALA A 172 6.90 5.97 -16.38
N VAL A 173 7.45 6.06 -15.17
CA VAL A 173 8.32 7.19 -14.78
C VAL A 173 9.63 7.14 -15.56
N SER A 174 10.05 8.29 -16.08
CA SER A 174 11.37 8.43 -16.72
C SER A 174 12.48 8.46 -15.66
N HIS A 175 13.34 7.44 -15.66
CA HIS A 175 14.46 7.36 -14.72
C HIS A 175 15.61 8.32 -15.03
N ASP A 176 15.66 8.86 -16.24
CA ASP A 176 16.69 9.82 -16.66
C ASP A 176 16.38 11.25 -16.17
N ASP A 177 15.10 11.53 -15.86
CA ASP A 177 14.59 12.86 -15.53
C ASP A 177 13.80 12.86 -14.19
N ILE A 178 14.36 12.21 -13.18
CA ILE A 178 13.79 12.19 -11.83
C ILE A 178 13.94 13.56 -11.16
N ASP A 179 12.82 14.14 -10.78
CA ASP A 179 12.73 15.38 -10.04
C ASP A 179 12.66 15.15 -8.52
N MET A 180 11.99 14.08 -8.09
CA MET A 180 11.83 13.74 -6.68
C MET A 180 12.07 12.25 -6.45
N GLU A 181 12.85 11.91 -5.43
CA GLU A 181 12.95 10.55 -4.91
C GLU A 181 12.84 10.56 -3.38
N LEU A 182 11.89 9.77 -2.88
CA LEU A 182 11.63 9.57 -1.45
C LEU A 182 11.77 8.10 -1.09
N ILE A 183 12.32 7.80 0.08
CA ILE A 183 12.25 6.46 0.69
C ILE A 183 11.73 6.62 2.11
N VAL A 184 10.57 6.02 2.37
CA VAL A 184 9.87 6.10 3.66
C VAL A 184 9.52 4.72 4.20
N LYS A 185 9.36 4.64 5.52
CA LYS A 185 8.87 3.46 6.21
C LYS A 185 7.35 3.32 6.01
N SER A 186 6.93 2.15 5.54
CA SER A 186 5.55 1.93 5.08
C SER A 186 4.51 1.91 6.21
N ASP A 187 4.88 1.51 7.43
CA ASP A 187 3.97 1.49 8.58
C ASP A 187 3.53 2.91 8.96
N VAL A 188 4.46 3.87 9.01
CA VAL A 188 4.17 5.29 9.27
C VAL A 188 3.32 5.87 8.15
N LEU A 189 3.65 5.57 6.89
CA LEU A 189 2.85 5.98 5.74
C LEU A 189 1.43 5.40 5.80
N SER A 190 1.28 4.13 6.21
CA SER A 190 -0.03 3.50 6.31
C SER A 190 -0.94 4.19 7.34
N ASN A 191 -0.40 4.54 8.51
CA ASN A 191 -1.15 5.29 9.52
C ASN A 191 -1.56 6.66 8.99
N LEU A 192 -0.63 7.38 8.34
CA LEU A 192 -0.91 8.68 7.75
C LEU A 192 -2.03 8.61 6.69
N LEU A 193 -1.99 7.63 5.79
CA LEU A 193 -3.04 7.46 4.78
C LEU A 193 -4.39 7.13 5.43
N GLN A 194 -4.40 6.33 6.48
CA GLN A 194 -5.60 6.01 7.24
C GLN A 194 -6.19 7.28 7.90
N ASP A 195 -5.36 8.15 8.46
CA ASP A 195 -5.78 9.41 9.07
C ASP A 195 -6.35 10.38 8.02
N LEU A 196 -5.66 10.52 6.87
CA LEU A 196 -6.14 11.29 5.73
C LEU A 196 -7.50 10.82 5.23
N HIS A 197 -7.74 9.50 5.22
CA HIS A 197 -9.03 8.95 4.86
C HIS A 197 -10.11 9.28 5.91
N GLN A 198 -9.79 9.19 7.20
CA GLN A 198 -10.76 9.49 8.27
C GLN A 198 -11.26 10.93 8.26
N ILE A 199 -10.41 11.88 7.85
CA ILE A 199 -10.78 13.30 7.72
C ILE A 199 -11.47 13.64 6.40
N ASN A 200 -11.80 12.64 5.56
CA ASN A 200 -12.45 12.80 4.25
C ASN A 200 -11.66 13.72 3.29
N THR A 201 -10.35 13.48 3.17
CA THR A 201 -9.51 14.15 2.18
C THR A 201 -10.07 13.95 0.76
N GLN A 202 -10.15 15.04 -0.01
CA GLN A 202 -10.53 15.02 -1.43
C GLN A 202 -9.29 15.17 -2.31
N ASP A 203 -8.51 16.22 -2.04
CA ASP A 203 -7.28 16.54 -2.74
C ASP A 203 -6.10 16.33 -1.77
N LEU A 204 -5.07 15.62 -2.23
CA LEU A 204 -3.83 15.39 -1.50
C LEU A 204 -2.68 16.13 -2.19
N TYR A 205 -1.96 16.95 -1.42
CA TYR A 205 -0.69 17.50 -1.85
C TYR A 205 0.46 16.85 -1.09
N ILE A 206 1.46 16.36 -1.81
CA ILE A 206 2.71 15.85 -1.27
C ILE A 206 3.75 16.94 -1.48
N TYR A 207 4.22 17.52 -0.38
CA TYR A 207 5.22 18.57 -0.37
C TYR A 207 6.54 17.97 0.13
N ALA A 208 7.62 18.09 -0.62
CA ALA A 208 8.96 17.67 -0.23
C ALA A 208 9.93 18.83 -0.38
N SER A 209 10.78 19.08 0.62
CA SER A 209 11.82 20.11 0.55
C SER A 209 13.14 19.69 1.15
N VAL A 210 14.20 20.28 0.59
CA VAL A 210 15.58 20.13 1.03
C VAL A 210 16.17 21.53 1.11
N LYS A 211 16.15 22.10 2.31
CA LYS A 211 16.65 23.46 2.60
C LYS A 211 17.71 23.40 3.70
N ASN A 212 18.88 24.00 3.48
CA ASN A 212 19.95 24.08 4.49
C ASN A 212 20.25 22.74 5.20
N GLU A 213 20.33 21.65 4.43
CA GLU A 213 20.50 20.26 4.91
C GLU A 213 19.31 19.67 5.71
N SER A 214 18.28 20.47 6.00
CA SER A 214 17.02 20.02 6.56
C SER A 214 16.13 19.44 5.47
N LYS A 215 15.60 18.25 5.72
CA LYS A 215 14.67 17.54 4.86
C LYS A 215 13.30 17.62 5.48
N GLN A 216 12.30 17.96 4.68
CA GLN A 216 10.91 17.95 5.12
C GLN A 216 10.05 17.22 4.10
N LEU A 217 9.12 16.43 4.62
CA LEU A 217 8.07 15.80 3.84
C LEU A 217 6.76 16.10 4.55
N ARG A 218 5.79 16.66 3.83
CA ARG A 218 4.50 17.09 4.36
C ARG A 218 3.40 16.55 3.45
N PHE A 219 2.31 16.09 4.06
CA PHE A 219 1.09 15.70 3.36
C PHE A 219 0.00 16.70 3.72
N ILE A 220 -0.49 17.42 2.73
CA ILE A 220 -1.49 18.47 2.91
C ILE A 220 -2.80 17.95 2.33
N SER A 221 -3.76 17.76 3.23
CA SER A 221 -5.13 17.36 2.92
C SER A 221 -5.97 18.58 2.67
N THR A 222 -6.82 18.51 1.65
CA THR A 222 -7.90 19.46 1.39
C THR A 222 -9.21 18.69 1.29
N GLY A 223 -10.21 19.13 2.04
CA GLY A 223 -11.53 18.50 2.07
C GLY A 223 -12.62 19.44 2.59
N PRO A 224 -13.84 18.94 2.86
CA PRO A 224 -14.99 19.76 3.20
C PRO A 224 -14.84 20.57 4.49
N ILE A 225 -13.98 20.11 5.41
CA ILE A 225 -13.78 20.71 6.74
C ILE A 225 -12.65 21.76 6.71
N GLY A 226 -11.88 21.81 5.62
CA GLY A 226 -10.77 22.74 5.43
C GLY A 226 -9.50 22.04 4.98
N THR A 227 -8.36 22.67 5.27
CA THR A 227 -7.03 22.18 4.96
C THR A 227 -6.35 21.65 6.23
N SER A 228 -5.69 20.50 6.13
CA SER A 228 -4.91 19.91 7.22
C SER A 228 -3.51 19.57 6.73
N LYS A 229 -2.50 19.88 7.55
CA LYS A 229 -1.09 19.66 7.22
C LYS A 229 -0.51 18.62 8.16
N LEU A 230 -0.05 17.51 7.61
CA LEU A 230 0.60 16.44 8.36
C LEU A 230 2.10 16.46 8.04
N ILE A 231 2.92 16.67 9.07
CA ILE A 231 4.37 16.67 8.94
C ILE A 231 4.85 15.23 9.09
N PHE A 232 5.54 14.71 8.07
CA PHE A 232 6.11 13.38 8.13
C PHE A 232 7.35 13.38 9.03
N PRO A 233 7.51 12.38 9.92
CA PRO A 233 8.65 12.34 10.83
C PRO A 233 10.00 12.24 10.07
N ASN A 234 11.01 13.01 10.51
CA ASN A 234 12.31 13.15 9.83
C ASN A 234 13.41 12.26 10.46
N GLU A 235 13.04 11.27 11.29
CA GLU A 235 13.99 10.29 11.79
C GLU A 235 14.52 9.45 10.62
N LYS A 236 15.84 9.22 10.57
CA LYS A 236 16.49 8.46 9.48
C LYS A 236 15.95 7.05 9.29
N THR A 237 15.32 6.46 10.31
CA THR A 237 14.69 5.13 10.25
C THR A 237 13.27 5.17 9.68
N ILE A 238 12.67 6.35 9.56
CA ILE A 238 11.32 6.60 9.05
C ILE A 238 11.39 7.27 7.68
N LEU A 239 12.15 8.37 7.57
CA LEU A 239 12.45 9.08 6.33
C LEU A 239 13.91 8.81 5.94
N GLU A 240 14.12 7.73 5.19
CA GLU A 240 15.46 7.25 4.84
C GLU A 240 16.11 8.12 3.75
N LYS A 241 15.31 8.60 2.79
CA LYS A 241 15.79 9.40 1.67
C LYS A 241 14.77 10.47 1.27
N VAL A 242 15.29 11.67 1.02
CA VAL A 242 14.63 12.75 0.28
C VAL A 242 15.72 13.34 -0.61
N SER A 243 15.52 13.28 -1.91
CA SER A 243 16.37 13.96 -2.89
C SER A 243 15.52 14.61 -3.96
N LEU A 244 15.85 15.86 -4.26
CA LEU A 244 15.21 16.68 -5.28
C LEU A 244 16.23 16.97 -6.39
N SER A 245 15.77 17.24 -7.61
CA SER A 245 16.64 17.67 -8.70
C SER A 245 17.36 18.99 -8.35
N GLY A 246 18.61 19.12 -8.79
CA GLY A 246 19.65 19.95 -8.14
C GLY A 246 19.38 21.44 -7.94
N ASP A 247 18.42 22.02 -8.65
CA ASP A 247 18.07 23.44 -8.54
C ASP A 247 16.78 23.68 -7.71
N SER A 248 16.01 22.62 -7.44
CA SER A 248 14.72 22.70 -6.76
C SER A 248 14.89 22.57 -5.26
N GLN A 249 14.55 23.62 -4.52
CA GLN A 249 14.52 23.57 -3.04
C GLN A 249 13.30 22.81 -2.50
N PHE A 250 12.22 22.77 -3.27
CA PHE A 250 10.99 22.07 -2.92
C PHE A 250 10.30 21.54 -4.18
N ILE A 251 9.44 20.54 -3.99
CA ILE A 251 8.53 20.00 -5.00
C ILE A 251 7.17 19.76 -4.36
N ILE A 252 6.12 20.10 -5.09
CA ILE A 252 4.72 19.89 -4.69
C ILE A 252 4.08 19.00 -5.73
N SER A 253 3.40 17.95 -5.27
CA SER A 253 2.66 17.02 -6.13
C SER A 253 1.20 16.94 -5.72
N LYS A 254 0.24 17.02 -6.65
CA LYS A 254 -1.19 16.94 -6.35
C LYS A 254 -1.84 15.65 -6.88
N PHE A 255 -2.66 15.01 -6.05
CA PHE A 255 -3.42 13.83 -6.41
C PHE A 255 -4.89 13.92 -5.95
N ASP A 256 -5.79 13.36 -6.74
CA ASP A 256 -7.12 12.98 -6.25
C ASP A 256 -6.93 11.87 -5.20
N PHE A 257 -7.38 12.13 -3.98
CA PHE A 257 -7.09 11.26 -2.85
C PHE A 257 -7.79 9.91 -2.96
N VAL A 258 -8.98 9.86 -3.57
CA VAL A 258 -9.72 8.59 -3.75
C VAL A 258 -8.91 7.62 -4.62
N ASN A 259 -8.31 8.12 -5.70
CA ASN A 259 -7.42 7.33 -6.55
C ASN A 259 -6.10 7.02 -5.86
N PHE A 260 -5.48 8.00 -5.19
CA PHE A 260 -4.23 7.78 -4.47
C PHE A 260 -4.39 6.71 -3.37
N PHE A 261 -5.47 6.76 -2.60
CA PHE A 261 -5.73 5.86 -1.48
C PHE A 261 -5.94 4.40 -1.88
N LYS A 262 -6.11 4.08 -3.18
CA LYS A 262 -6.19 2.69 -3.66
C LYS A 262 -4.96 1.87 -3.31
N ILE A 263 -3.79 2.51 -3.12
CA ILE A 263 -2.54 1.84 -2.70
C ILE A 263 -2.54 1.40 -1.24
N PHE A 264 -3.49 1.88 -0.43
CA PHE A 264 -3.47 1.75 1.03
C PHE A 264 -3.24 0.31 1.50
N ARG A 265 -3.91 -0.66 0.89
CA ARG A 265 -3.71 -2.08 1.21
C ARG A 265 -2.27 -2.53 0.95
N ALA A 266 -1.73 -2.22 -0.22
CA ALA A 266 -0.36 -2.56 -0.58
C ALA A 266 0.66 -1.91 0.38
N VAL A 267 0.45 -0.63 0.72
CA VAL A 267 1.31 0.09 1.67
C VAL A 267 1.32 -0.63 3.02
N LYS A 268 0.15 -1.02 3.53
CA LYS A 268 0.01 -1.74 4.80
C LYS A 268 0.78 -3.07 4.85
N TYR A 269 0.89 -3.79 3.73
CA TYR A 269 1.61 -5.07 3.64
C TYR A 269 3.09 -4.94 3.26
N SER A 270 3.50 -3.73 2.86
CA SER A 270 4.89 -3.43 2.57
C SER A 270 5.62 -2.99 3.84
N PHE A 271 6.95 -3.12 3.85
CA PHE A 271 7.78 -2.58 4.94
C PHE A 271 8.61 -1.37 4.51
N LYS A 272 8.78 -1.19 3.19
CA LYS A 272 9.51 -0.08 2.60
C LYS A 272 8.77 0.45 1.38
N CYS A 273 8.68 1.77 1.30
CA CYS A 273 8.04 2.50 0.22
C CYS A 273 9.04 3.47 -0.41
N LYS A 274 9.26 3.35 -1.72
CA LYS A 274 10.02 4.30 -2.52
C LYS A 274 9.05 5.05 -3.42
N MET A 275 9.12 6.38 -3.41
CA MET A 275 8.33 7.23 -4.29
C MET A 275 9.24 7.96 -5.26
N LEU A 276 8.84 8.04 -6.52
CA LEU A 276 9.57 8.68 -7.60
C LEU A 276 8.63 9.61 -8.36
N LYS A 277 9.11 10.79 -8.70
CA LYS A 277 8.42 11.73 -9.59
C LYS A 277 9.37 12.17 -10.69
N ASP A 278 8.87 12.22 -11.92
CA ASP A 278 9.56 12.87 -13.03
C ASP A 278 9.00 14.26 -13.35
N ARG A 279 9.65 14.91 -14.32
CA ARG A 279 9.28 16.23 -14.85
C ARG A 279 7.96 16.26 -15.59
N GLU A 280 7.50 15.13 -16.09
CA GLU A 280 6.26 15.02 -16.86
C GLU A 280 5.02 14.84 -15.97
N GLY A 281 5.21 14.82 -14.64
CA GLY A 281 4.11 14.63 -13.69
C GLY A 281 3.71 13.16 -13.54
N ARG A 282 4.57 12.21 -13.94
CA ARG A 282 4.37 10.79 -13.65
C ARG A 282 4.94 10.50 -12.28
N PHE A 283 4.18 9.73 -11.50
CA PHE A 283 4.51 9.39 -10.13
C PHE A 283 4.50 7.88 -9.96
N SER A 284 5.57 7.32 -9.41
CA SER A 284 5.71 5.89 -9.15
C SER A 284 5.89 5.62 -7.66
N ILE A 285 5.10 4.71 -7.12
CA ILE A 285 5.20 4.21 -5.75
C ILE A 285 5.60 2.74 -5.81
N GLN A 286 6.83 2.46 -5.40
CA GLN A 286 7.42 1.12 -5.35
C GLN A 286 7.40 0.60 -3.91
N LEU A 287 6.67 -0.47 -3.69
CA LEU A 287 6.44 -1.09 -2.39
C LEU A 287 7.11 -2.46 -2.36
N LEU A 288 7.95 -2.66 -1.35
CA LEU A 288 8.61 -3.93 -1.12
C LEU A 288 7.85 -4.71 -0.04
N CYS A 289 7.24 -5.82 -0.44
CA CYS A 289 6.49 -6.73 0.42
C CYS A 289 7.35 -7.97 0.70
N LYS A 290 7.89 -8.09 1.91
CA LYS A 290 8.70 -9.24 2.31
C LYS A 290 7.90 -10.15 3.22
N ASN A 291 7.97 -11.44 2.94
CA ASN A 291 7.57 -12.45 3.90
C ASN A 291 8.68 -12.68 4.93
N ALA A 292 8.43 -12.33 6.19
CA ALA A 292 9.42 -12.42 7.26
C ALA A 292 9.95 -13.84 7.51
N TYR A 293 9.22 -14.87 7.08
CA TYR A 293 9.52 -16.28 7.35
C TYR A 293 10.45 -16.93 6.31
N MET A 294 10.81 -16.22 5.22
CA MET A 294 11.68 -16.74 4.17
C MET A 294 12.98 -15.93 4.05
N ALA A 295 14.11 -16.56 4.39
CA ALA A 295 15.42 -15.91 4.34
C ALA A 295 15.93 -15.67 2.90
N ASN A 296 15.62 -16.57 1.98
CA ASN A 296 16.12 -16.54 0.59
C ASN A 296 15.17 -15.82 -0.39
N TYR A 297 14.08 -15.23 0.13
CA TYR A 297 13.10 -14.52 -0.67
C TYR A 297 13.43 -13.02 -0.70
N SER A 298 13.67 -12.49 -1.90
CA SER A 298 13.99 -11.08 -2.15
C SER A 298 12.82 -10.13 -1.84
N GLY A 299 11.59 -10.66 -1.87
CA GLY A 299 10.35 -9.90 -1.69
C GLY A 299 9.51 -9.85 -2.95
N THR A 300 8.23 -9.51 -2.80
CA THR A 300 7.39 -9.07 -3.91
C THR A 300 7.56 -7.57 -4.08
N LEU A 301 7.77 -7.13 -5.32
CA LEU A 301 7.74 -5.71 -5.66
C LEU A 301 6.35 -5.37 -6.20
N MET A 302 5.69 -4.38 -5.62
CA MET A 302 4.48 -3.78 -6.18
C MET A 302 4.78 -2.35 -6.58
N GLN A 303 4.68 -2.03 -7.87
CA GLN A 303 4.89 -0.70 -8.40
C GLN A 303 3.56 -0.14 -8.88
N PHE A 304 3.12 0.96 -8.27
CA PHE A 304 1.97 1.73 -8.71
C PHE A 304 2.46 2.94 -9.49
N ASN A 305 2.01 3.11 -10.72
CA ASN A 305 2.24 4.35 -11.46
C ASN A 305 0.95 5.16 -11.50
N MET A 306 1.06 6.47 -11.32
CA MET A 306 -0.04 7.41 -11.22
C MET A 306 0.29 8.68 -11.99
N LEU A 307 -0.71 9.30 -12.58
CA LEU A 307 -0.59 10.65 -13.16
C LEU A 307 -0.99 11.70 -12.14
N GLU A 308 -0.18 12.74 -12.06
CA GLU A 308 -0.45 13.91 -11.25
C GLU A 308 -1.64 14.72 -11.80
N VAL A 309 -2.41 15.34 -10.90
CA VAL A 309 -3.47 16.28 -11.29
C VAL A 309 -2.89 17.70 -11.30
N ASN A 310 -3.33 18.52 -12.25
CA ASN A 310 -2.94 19.93 -12.31
C ASN A 310 -3.16 20.65 -10.98
N HIS A 311 -2.17 21.45 -10.58
CA HIS A 311 -2.22 22.23 -9.36
C HIS A 311 -3.32 23.29 -9.42
N ASP A 312 -3.95 23.55 -8.28
CA ASP A 312 -4.68 24.80 -8.07
C ASP A 312 -3.65 25.88 -7.72
N GLU A 313 -3.48 26.88 -8.59
CA GLU A 313 -2.51 27.97 -8.41
C GLU A 313 -2.71 28.70 -7.07
N TYR A 314 -3.96 28.84 -6.61
CA TYR A 314 -4.26 29.50 -5.35
C TYR A 314 -3.74 28.68 -4.16
N MET A 315 -3.97 27.37 -4.17
CA MET A 315 -3.46 26.48 -3.12
C MET A 315 -1.93 26.40 -3.14
N LEU A 316 -1.32 26.36 -4.33
CA LEU A 316 0.13 26.39 -4.45
C LEU A 316 0.71 27.66 -3.82
N HIS A 317 0.11 28.82 -4.11
CA HIS A 317 0.54 30.08 -3.53
C HIS A 317 0.44 30.08 -2.00
N ASN A 318 -0.67 29.58 -1.45
CA ASN A 318 -0.86 29.50 0.01
C ASN A 318 0.20 28.61 0.68
N ILE A 319 0.49 27.44 0.10
CA ILE A 319 1.50 26.52 0.63
C ILE A 319 2.89 27.19 0.67
N LEU A 320 3.24 27.95 -0.37
CA LEU A 320 4.52 28.64 -0.47
C LEU A 320 4.60 29.87 0.44
N GLN A 321 3.49 30.59 0.59
CA GLN A 321 3.43 31.75 1.48
C GLN A 321 3.56 31.33 2.94
N GLU A 322 2.84 30.29 3.37
CA GLU A 322 2.96 29.74 4.72
C GLU A 322 4.39 29.29 5.02
N GLU A 323 5.09 28.73 4.04
CA GLU A 323 6.47 28.33 4.21
C GLU A 323 7.42 29.53 4.37
N ALA A 324 7.19 30.62 3.64
CA ALA A 324 7.96 31.86 3.82
C ALA A 324 7.70 32.49 5.21
N ASP A 325 6.44 32.48 5.65
CA ASP A 325 6.05 33.01 6.96
C ASP A 325 6.65 32.18 8.12
N GLU A 326 6.71 30.86 7.99
CA GLU A 326 7.39 29.95 8.93
C GLU A 326 8.90 30.23 9.03
N GLU A 327 9.53 30.69 7.94
CA GLU A 327 10.96 31.06 7.92
C GLU A 327 11.25 32.42 8.56
N GLU A 328 10.32 33.37 8.44
CA GLU A 328 10.47 34.72 9.00
C GLU A 328 10.14 34.79 10.49
N ALA A 329 9.46 33.78 11.06
CA ALA A 329 9.17 33.72 12.48
C ALA A 329 10.48 33.56 13.30
N PRO A 330 10.91 34.58 14.08
CA PRO A 330 12.10 34.44 14.90
C PRO A 330 11.89 33.34 15.94
N ASN A 331 12.96 32.60 16.25
CA ASN A 331 13.07 31.63 17.36
C ASN A 331 12.90 32.32 18.74
N GLU A 332 11.80 33.05 18.97
CA GLU A 332 11.43 33.50 20.29
C GLU A 332 10.78 32.34 21.03
N ALA A 333 11.57 31.73 21.91
CA ALA A 333 11.03 30.84 22.93
C ALA A 333 9.83 31.53 23.62
N PRO A 334 8.74 30.81 23.94
CA PRO A 334 7.60 31.40 24.61
C PRO A 334 8.06 31.93 25.98
N THR A 335 8.28 33.24 26.04
CA THR A 335 8.64 33.90 27.30
C THR A 335 7.35 34.07 28.06
N ILE A 336 7.04 33.13 28.96
CA ILE A 336 5.98 33.31 29.96
C ILE A 336 6.47 34.39 30.93
N SER A 337 6.21 35.65 30.61
CA SER A 337 6.31 36.76 31.57
C SER A 337 5.00 36.85 32.34
N MET A 338 4.86 36.02 33.38
CA MET A 338 3.85 36.26 34.42
C MET A 338 4.30 37.45 35.26
N ASN A 339 3.91 38.65 34.86
CA ASN A 339 3.80 39.78 35.80
C ASN A 339 2.37 39.77 36.36
N MET A 340 2.19 39.17 37.53
CA MET A 340 1.06 39.47 38.41
C MET A 340 1.58 40.25 39.61
N ASP A 341 1.59 41.58 39.48
CA ASP A 341 1.41 42.45 40.62
C ASP A 341 -0.09 42.46 40.94
N MET A 342 -0.49 41.93 42.09
CA MET A 342 -1.66 42.41 42.84
C MET A 342 -1.57 42.00 44.31
N ASP A 343 -1.36 43.04 45.10
CA ASP A 343 -1.27 43.10 46.55
C ASP A 343 -2.67 43.39 47.11
N PHE A 344 -3.24 42.50 47.95
CA PHE A 344 -4.33 42.85 48.88
C PHE A 344 -4.43 41.83 50.03
N GLY A 345 -4.45 42.35 51.26
CA GLY A 345 -4.31 41.65 52.53
C GLY A 345 -5.54 40.92 53.09
N PRO A 346 -5.49 40.49 54.37
CA PRO A 346 -6.36 39.43 54.89
C PRO A 346 -7.60 39.97 55.63
N SER A 347 -8.72 39.24 55.54
CA SER A 347 -9.82 39.40 56.48
C SER A 347 -10.43 38.06 56.88
N SER A 348 -10.42 37.83 58.19
CA SER A 348 -11.20 36.86 58.93
C SER A 348 -12.71 37.12 58.82
N TYR A 349 -13.56 36.09 58.94
CA TYR A 349 -14.51 35.95 60.05
C TYR A 349 -15.34 34.66 59.97
N ASN A 350 -15.71 34.24 61.19
CA ASN A 350 -16.48 33.11 61.71
C ASN A 350 -17.77 32.66 61.01
N GLY A 351 -18.12 31.39 61.29
CA GLY A 351 -19.32 30.70 60.83
C GLY A 351 -20.55 30.80 61.73
N VAL A 352 -21.58 30.05 61.35
CA VAL A 352 -22.78 29.74 62.14
C VAL A 352 -23.32 28.36 61.72
N ASP A 353 -23.50 27.49 62.71
CA ASP A 353 -24.25 26.21 62.69
C ASP A 353 -25.76 26.47 62.80
N VAL A 354 -26.61 25.74 62.05
CA VAL A 354 -27.98 25.39 62.47
C VAL A 354 -28.44 24.03 61.91
N GLN A 355 -28.53 23.07 62.84
CA GLN A 355 -29.55 22.03 63.12
C GLN A 355 -30.00 20.94 62.13
N ARG A 356 -30.03 19.75 62.75
CA ARG A 356 -30.55 18.43 62.38
C ARG A 356 -32.08 18.40 62.20
N THR A 357 -32.52 17.50 61.31
CA THR A 357 -33.65 16.59 61.58
C THR A 357 -33.32 15.19 61.07
N ILE A 358 -33.64 14.20 61.91
CA ILE A 358 -33.49 12.75 61.77
C ILE A 358 -34.80 12.17 61.23
N TYR A 359 -34.76 11.16 60.36
CA TYR A 359 -35.56 9.91 60.42
C TYR A 359 -35.18 8.96 59.25
N ASP A 360 -34.53 7.86 59.63
CA ASP A 360 -34.63 6.44 59.25
C ASP A 360 -34.65 5.93 57.79
N GLU A 361 -33.61 5.14 57.50
CA GLU A 361 -33.58 3.74 56.99
C GLU A 361 -34.52 3.32 55.83
N ASP A 362 -33.94 3.08 54.65
CA ASP A 362 -33.63 1.74 54.10
C ASP A 362 -33.52 1.76 52.56
N GLY A 363 -32.55 1.02 52.02
CA GLY A 363 -32.69 0.41 50.69
C GLY A 363 -31.78 0.90 49.55
N ALA A 364 -30.75 0.10 49.30
CA ALA A 364 -30.18 -0.26 48.00
C ALA A 364 -29.49 0.82 47.12
N ALA A 365 -28.18 0.66 47.03
CA ALA A 365 -27.26 1.36 46.13
C ALA A 365 -27.48 1.02 44.65
N GLN A 366 -27.63 2.03 43.80
CA GLN A 366 -27.23 2.00 42.39
C GLN A 366 -26.84 3.41 41.91
N LYS A 367 -25.54 3.61 41.67
CA LYS A 367 -24.95 4.86 41.18
C LYS A 367 -25.34 5.13 39.73
N ARG A 368 -26.09 6.21 39.50
CA ARG A 368 -26.12 7.01 38.28
C ARG A 368 -25.24 8.25 38.49
N GLN A 369 -24.37 8.60 37.55
CA GLN A 369 -23.95 9.99 37.32
C GLN A 369 -23.81 10.26 35.80
N ARG A 370 -24.81 10.96 35.27
CA ARG A 370 -24.68 12.09 34.32
C ARG A 370 -24.02 13.25 35.10
N ALA A 371 -23.32 14.25 34.58
CA ALA A 371 -22.97 14.74 33.25
C ALA A 371 -21.86 15.80 33.44
N GLN A 372 -21.09 16.11 32.40
CA GLN A 372 -20.76 17.49 32.08
C GLN A 372 -20.37 17.60 30.60
N GLN A 373 -21.26 18.22 29.83
CA GLN A 373 -20.98 18.79 28.52
C GLN A 373 -20.24 20.11 28.76
N GLU A 374 -19.06 20.28 28.17
CA GLU A 374 -18.50 21.60 27.90
C GLU A 374 -18.51 21.86 26.40
N GLN A 375 -19.02 23.04 26.07
CA GLN A 375 -19.18 23.58 24.73
C GLN A 375 -17.80 23.89 24.14
N VAL A 376 -17.43 23.22 23.05
CA VAL A 376 -16.31 23.65 22.21
C VAL A 376 -16.83 24.76 21.29
N ARG A 377 -16.35 25.98 21.51
CA ARG A 377 -16.51 27.10 20.57
C ARG A 377 -15.64 26.81 19.35
N ASN A 378 -16.27 26.71 18.19
CA ASN A 378 -15.59 26.74 16.89
C ASN A 378 -14.95 28.11 16.68
N VAL A 379 -13.64 28.14 16.57
CA VAL A 379 -12.88 29.21 15.92
C VAL A 379 -12.05 28.54 14.83
N GLY A 380 -12.30 28.94 13.59
CA GLY A 380 -11.56 28.47 12.43
C GLY A 380 -10.09 28.82 12.58
N GLY A 381 -9.27 27.79 12.65
CA GLY A 381 -7.81 27.84 12.68
C GLY A 381 -7.33 26.40 12.48
N ALA A 382 -6.35 26.21 11.60
CA ALA A 382 -5.78 24.91 11.32
C ALA A 382 -5.36 24.23 12.64
N VAL A 383 -5.85 23.01 12.86
CA VAL A 383 -5.50 22.20 14.03
C VAL A 383 -4.31 21.34 13.64
N GLU A 384 -3.12 21.71 14.12
CA GLU A 384 -1.97 20.82 14.11
C GLU A 384 -2.20 19.72 15.15
N ILE A 385 -2.38 18.48 14.68
CA ILE A 385 -2.48 17.30 15.55
C ILE A 385 -1.11 16.63 15.54
N PRO A 386 -0.31 16.72 16.62
CA PRO A 386 0.88 15.90 16.74
C PRO A 386 0.49 14.43 16.85
N LEU A 387 1.02 13.61 15.94
CA LEU A 387 0.96 12.15 16.03
C LEU A 387 1.86 11.70 17.20
N PHE A 388 1.24 11.35 18.33
CA PHE A 388 1.94 10.64 19.40
C PHE A 388 1.96 9.15 19.08
N LEU A 389 3.18 8.60 19.00
CA LEU A 389 3.50 7.18 18.87
C LEU A 389 3.00 6.34 20.06
#